data_AF-A0A1A8GF11-F1
#
_entry.id   AF-A0A1A8GF11-F1
#
_cell.length_a   1.000
_cell.length_b   1.000
_cell.length_c   1.000
_cell.angle_alpha   90.00
_cell.angle_beta   90.00
_cell.angle_gamma   90.00
#
_symmetry.space_group_name_H-M   'P 1'
#
loop_
_entity.id
_entity.type
_entity.pdbx_description
1 polymer ?
#
loop_
_entity_poly.entity_id
_entity_poly.type
_entity_poly.pdbx_seq_one_letter_code
_entity_poly.pdbx_strand_id
1 'polypeptide(L)'
;SPRQDILHNIDPIYIKAKNGSWKAGYGLWNTAIQAALRVGHWKLLTGVPGYSDWVPPQTFSSQRLTNRYHNERIRWDRGKSIWLFNITADPYERVDVSQRYPHIVKKMLMRLAQYNKTAVPVRYPAKDLRSNPQYNSGVWGPWYKDEKEQEEELYNNFFTNHLGKTSWKDKSKNRKLKRKVKH
;
A
#
# COMPACT_ATOMS: atom_id res chain seq x y z
N SER A 1 -3.21 16.54 -26.99
CA SER A 1 -3.20 17.72 -26.10
C SER A 1 -2.43 17.38 -24.84
N PRO A 2 -1.49 18.23 -24.35
CA PRO A 2 -0.73 17.96 -23.13
C PRO A 2 -1.64 17.96 -21.89
N ARG A 3 -1.35 17.13 -20.88
CA ARG A 3 -2.08 17.14 -19.60
C ARG A 3 -1.78 18.43 -18.84
N GLN A 4 -2.83 19.12 -18.40
CA GLN A 4 -2.72 20.37 -17.62
C GLN A 4 -2.69 20.13 -16.10
N ASP A 5 -3.20 18.96 -15.67
CA ASP A 5 -3.41 18.59 -14.28
C ASP A 5 -2.67 17.28 -13.98
N ILE A 6 -2.05 17.21 -12.80
CA ILE A 6 -1.36 16.03 -12.28
C ILE A 6 -1.91 15.76 -10.88
N LEU A 7 -2.69 14.69 -10.74
CA LEU A 7 -3.08 14.16 -9.45
C LEU A 7 -1.91 13.35 -8.88
N HIS A 8 -1.40 13.74 -7.71
CA HIS A 8 -0.34 13.00 -7.04
C HIS A 8 -0.93 11.85 -6.20
N ASN A 9 -1.92 12.13 -5.36
CA ASN A 9 -2.62 11.11 -4.57
C ASN A 9 -3.96 11.60 -4.02
N ILE A 10 -4.81 10.63 -3.65
CA ILE A 10 -5.97 10.78 -2.76
C ILE A 10 -5.94 9.56 -1.83
N ASP A 11 -5.65 9.78 -0.56
CA ASP A 11 -5.55 8.71 0.43
C ASP A 11 -6.61 8.89 1.54
N PRO A 12 -7.74 8.16 1.44
CA PRO A 12 -8.80 8.19 2.45
C PRO A 12 -8.52 7.32 3.68
N ILE A 13 -7.51 6.44 3.65
CA ILE A 13 -7.22 5.49 4.74
C ILE A 13 -6.14 5.99 5.69
N TYR A 14 -5.32 6.95 5.26
CA TYR A 14 -4.26 7.51 6.09
C TYR A 14 -4.78 8.36 7.27
N ILE A 15 -3.85 8.74 8.15
CA ILE A 15 -4.11 9.56 9.34
C ILE A 15 -4.80 10.87 8.92
N LYS A 16 -6.04 11.02 9.37
CA LYS A 16 -6.84 12.23 9.14
C LYS A 16 -6.26 13.41 9.90
N ALA A 17 -6.13 14.57 9.24
CA ALA A 17 -5.71 15.79 9.91
C ALA A 17 -6.73 16.20 10.98
N LYS A 18 -6.27 16.46 12.22
CA LYS A 18 -7.14 16.72 13.39
C LYS A 18 -8.15 17.85 13.16
N ASN A 19 -7.72 18.91 12.47
CA ASN A 19 -8.54 20.10 12.21
C ASN A 19 -9.06 20.16 10.76
N GLY A 20 -8.85 19.10 9.99
CA GLY A 20 -9.45 18.96 8.68
C GLY A 20 -10.95 18.74 8.80
N SER A 21 -11.72 19.37 7.93
CA SER A 21 -13.17 19.21 7.88
C SER A 21 -13.72 19.53 6.49
N TRP A 22 -14.97 19.14 6.26
CA TRP A 22 -15.75 19.58 5.10
C TRP A 22 -15.96 21.10 5.08
N LYS A 23 -16.18 21.72 6.25
CA LYS A 23 -16.34 23.18 6.36
C LYS A 23 -15.09 23.93 5.91
N ALA A 24 -13.91 23.46 6.31
CA ALA A 24 -12.63 24.03 5.87
C ALA A 24 -12.43 23.88 4.35
N GLY A 25 -12.98 22.84 3.73
CA GLY A 25 -12.98 22.64 2.27
C GLY A 25 -14.16 23.27 1.54
N TYR A 26 -14.83 24.27 2.14
CA TYR A 26 -16.00 24.96 1.55
C TYR A 26 -17.19 24.03 1.22
N GLY A 27 -17.30 22.88 1.88
CA GLY A 27 -18.31 21.85 1.58
C GLY A 27 -18.02 21.02 0.31
N LEU A 28 -16.89 21.27 -0.36
CA LEU A 28 -16.53 20.61 -1.62
C LEU A 28 -15.65 19.38 -1.39
N TRP A 29 -14.82 19.42 -0.35
CA TRP A 29 -13.82 18.40 -0.06
C TRP A 29 -13.60 18.27 1.45
N ASN A 30 -13.39 17.04 1.93
CA ASN A 30 -12.94 16.85 3.31
C ASN A 30 -11.42 17.06 3.40
N THR A 31 -11.03 18.21 3.92
CA THR A 31 -9.61 18.61 4.06
C THR A 31 -8.84 17.78 5.07
N ALA A 32 -9.49 16.90 5.83
CA ALA A 32 -8.82 15.92 6.68
C ALA A 32 -8.13 14.81 5.87
N ILE A 33 -8.60 14.55 4.65
CA ILE A 33 -8.07 13.51 3.76
C ILE A 33 -6.73 13.96 3.19
N GLN A 34 -5.73 13.07 3.24
CA GLN A 34 -4.44 13.33 2.63
C GLN A 34 -4.56 13.27 1.12
N ALA A 35 -4.25 14.37 0.45
CA ALA A 35 -4.28 14.42 -1.00
C ALA A 35 -3.37 15.51 -1.53
N ALA A 36 -2.93 15.35 -2.78
CA ALA A 36 -2.09 16.31 -3.46
C ALA A 36 -2.46 16.39 -4.94
N LEU A 37 -2.59 17.61 -5.44
CA LEU A 37 -2.97 17.91 -6.82
C LEU A 37 -2.15 19.09 -7.34
N ARG A 38 -1.62 18.97 -8.54
CA ARG A 38 -0.98 20.07 -9.28
C ARG A 38 -1.80 20.43 -10.52
N VAL A 39 -2.06 21.72 -10.70
CA VAL A 39 -2.77 22.28 -11.86
C VAL A 39 -1.96 23.48 -12.36
N GLY A 40 -1.28 23.32 -13.50
CA GLY A 40 -0.34 24.31 -14.01
C GLY A 40 0.75 24.67 -12.98
N HIS A 41 0.75 25.94 -12.56
CA HIS A 41 1.71 26.50 -11.59
C HIS A 41 1.37 26.16 -10.14
N TRP A 42 0.13 25.75 -9.85
CA TRP A 42 -0.36 25.62 -8.49
C TRP A 42 -0.30 24.17 -8.02
N LYS A 43 0.13 23.97 -6.77
CA LYS A 43 0.03 22.68 -6.09
C LYS A 43 -0.75 22.86 -4.79
N LEU A 44 -1.76 22.03 -4.63
CA LEU A 44 -2.60 21.95 -3.44
C LEU A 44 -2.21 20.70 -2.66
N LEU A 45 -2.05 20.83 -1.35
CA LEU A 45 -1.96 19.74 -0.39
C LEU A 45 -3.14 19.82 0.58
N THR A 46 -3.77 18.69 0.89
CA THR A 46 -4.74 18.56 1.98
C THR A 46 -4.36 17.45 2.95
N GLY A 47 -4.93 17.47 4.16
CA GLY A 47 -4.71 16.44 5.18
C GLY A 47 -3.38 16.60 5.88
N VAL A 48 -2.72 15.49 6.20
CA VAL A 48 -1.37 15.49 6.79
C VAL A 48 -0.37 15.21 5.67
N PRO A 49 0.47 16.17 5.25
CA PRO A 49 1.37 15.99 4.10
C PRO A 49 2.56 15.07 4.38
N GLY A 50 2.84 14.76 5.65
CA GLY A 50 3.96 13.92 6.06
C GLY A 50 5.19 14.72 6.48
N TYR A 51 6.36 14.07 6.48
CA TYR A 51 7.62 14.72 6.81
C TYR A 51 8.10 15.55 5.62
N SER A 52 8.44 16.81 5.89
CA SER A 52 8.91 17.78 4.90
C SER A 52 10.41 18.06 5.02
N ASP A 53 11.15 17.16 5.67
CA ASP A 53 12.60 17.31 5.82
C ASP A 53 13.26 16.93 4.49
N TRP A 54 14.09 17.82 3.94
CA TRP A 54 14.92 17.47 2.79
C TRP A 54 16.07 16.58 3.25
N VAL A 55 16.24 15.45 2.56
CA VAL A 55 17.30 14.48 2.85
C VAL A 55 18.38 14.64 1.77
N PRO A 56 19.60 15.12 2.11
CA PRO A 56 20.68 15.23 1.15
C PRO A 56 21.11 13.86 0.62
N PRO A 57 21.62 13.81 -0.63
CA PRO A 57 22.36 12.66 -1.11
C PRO A 57 23.52 12.29 -0.18
N GLN A 58 23.75 10.98 -0.01
CA GLN A 58 24.74 10.45 0.93
C GLN A 58 26.19 10.89 0.64
N THR A 59 26.46 11.31 -0.60
CA THR A 59 27.77 11.81 -1.05
C THR A 59 28.16 13.15 -0.43
N PHE A 60 27.24 13.87 0.22
CA PHE A 60 27.50 15.15 0.89
C PHE A 60 28.01 14.97 2.36
N SER A 61 28.42 13.76 2.74
CA SER A 61 28.70 13.31 4.12
C SER A 61 29.91 13.92 4.83
N SER A 62 30.76 14.71 4.17
CA SER A 62 31.90 15.38 4.81
C SER A 62 31.51 16.62 5.62
N GLN A 63 30.30 17.14 5.41
CA GLN A 63 29.73 18.19 6.26
C GLN A 63 29.03 17.54 7.43
N ARG A 64 29.33 17.97 8.66
CA ARG A 64 28.65 17.48 9.88
C ARG A 64 27.15 17.78 9.78
N LEU A 65 26.37 16.85 9.24
CA LEU A 65 24.90 16.91 9.09
C LEU A 65 24.16 16.80 10.44
N THR A 66 24.78 17.19 11.55
CA THR A 66 24.17 17.13 12.88
C THR A 66 23.13 18.24 13.07
N ASN A 67 23.14 19.26 12.22
CA ASN A 67 22.09 20.27 12.17
C ASN A 67 21.23 19.98 10.94
N ARG A 68 19.95 19.62 11.15
CA ARG A 68 18.94 19.60 10.09
C ARG A 68 19.07 20.89 9.27
N TYR A 69 19.60 20.81 8.05
CA TYR A 69 19.98 21.99 7.28
C TYR A 69 18.82 22.80 6.71
N HIS A 70 17.58 22.50 7.11
CA HIS A 70 16.41 23.26 6.71
C HIS A 70 15.59 23.66 7.94
N ASN A 71 15.92 24.86 8.46
CA ASN A 71 15.01 25.64 9.31
C ASN A 71 13.82 26.20 8.49
N GLU A 72 13.71 25.85 7.21
CA GLU A 72 12.60 26.13 6.29
C GLU A 72 11.38 25.25 6.57
N ARG A 73 11.23 24.76 7.80
CA ARG A 73 9.98 24.10 8.20
C ARG A 73 8.86 25.10 7.92
N ILE A 74 7.98 24.77 6.98
CA ILE A 74 6.59 25.21 7.09
C ILE A 74 6.23 24.84 8.52
N ARG A 75 6.00 25.86 9.36
CA ARG A 75 5.46 25.61 10.69
C ARG A 75 4.09 25.03 10.44
N TRP A 76 4.03 23.71 10.42
CA TRP A 76 2.82 22.93 10.47
C TRP A 76 2.22 23.28 11.83
N ASP A 77 1.51 24.40 11.89
CA ASP A 77 0.60 24.65 12.98
C ASP A 77 -0.22 23.38 13.11
N ARG A 78 -0.29 22.83 14.32
CA ARG A 78 -0.84 21.49 14.60
C ARG A 78 -2.32 21.33 14.22
N GLY A 79 -2.87 22.31 13.52
CA GLY A 79 -4.24 22.45 13.08
C GLY A 79 -4.47 22.84 11.63
N LYS A 80 -3.44 22.95 10.78
CA LYS A 80 -3.68 23.22 9.36
C LYS A 80 -3.83 21.93 8.57
N SER A 81 -4.65 22.03 7.53
CA SER A 81 -5.11 20.90 6.72
C SER A 81 -5.16 21.24 5.23
N ILE A 82 -4.75 22.45 4.84
CA ILE A 82 -4.72 22.93 3.47
C ILE A 82 -3.46 23.78 3.27
N TRP A 83 -2.74 23.53 2.19
CA TRP A 83 -1.64 24.37 1.72
C TRP A 83 -1.73 24.54 0.22
N LEU A 84 -1.32 25.70 -0.26
CA LEU A 84 -1.27 26.05 -1.67
C LEU A 84 0.09 26.69 -1.95
N PHE A 85 0.78 26.14 -2.95
CA PHE A 85 2.09 26.63 -3.40
C PHE A 85 2.05 26.98 -4.88
N ASN A 86 2.82 28.00 -5.26
CA ASN A 86 3.11 28.28 -6.66
C ASN A 86 4.45 27.62 -7.01
N ILE A 87 4.42 26.43 -7.58
CA ILE A 87 5.61 25.62 -7.85
C ILE A 87 6.55 26.25 -8.88
N THR A 88 6.03 27.09 -9.78
CA THR A 88 6.88 27.78 -10.77
C THR A 88 7.69 28.90 -10.14
N ALA A 89 7.15 29.59 -9.14
CA ALA A 89 7.85 30.63 -8.40
C ALA A 89 8.58 30.09 -7.15
N ASP A 90 8.08 29.01 -6.57
CA ASP A 90 8.55 28.39 -5.32
C ASP A 90 8.57 26.86 -5.47
N PRO A 91 9.61 26.31 -6.14
CA PRO A 91 9.73 24.88 -6.39
C PRO A 91 9.99 24.06 -5.12
N TYR A 92 10.40 24.72 -4.02
CA TYR A 92 10.73 24.09 -2.74
C TYR A 92 9.60 24.19 -1.71
N GLU A 93 8.44 24.73 -2.09
CA GLU A 93 7.23 24.75 -1.26
C GLU A 93 7.47 25.43 0.10
N ARG A 94 8.17 26.56 0.10
CA ARG A 94 8.57 27.28 1.32
C ARG A 94 7.45 28.17 1.85
N VAL A 95 6.65 28.76 0.97
CA VAL A 95 5.65 29.77 1.32
C VAL A 95 4.26 29.31 0.94
N ASP A 96 3.45 29.01 1.96
CA ASP A 96 2.03 28.77 1.74
C ASP A 96 1.30 30.07 1.42
N VAL A 97 0.56 30.06 0.31
CA VAL A 97 -0.25 31.19 -0.16
C VAL A 97 -1.75 30.89 -0.19
N SER A 98 -2.19 29.83 0.51
CA SER A 98 -3.60 29.40 0.56
C SER A 98 -4.56 30.49 1.02
N GLN A 99 -4.19 31.27 2.05
CA GLN A 99 -5.00 32.38 2.57
C GLN A 99 -5.06 33.57 1.61
N ARG A 100 -4.02 33.77 0.79
CA ARG A 100 -3.94 34.88 -0.18
C ARG A 100 -4.77 34.59 -1.43
N TYR A 101 -4.90 33.32 -1.83
CA TYR A 101 -5.60 32.91 -3.04
C TYR A 101 -6.72 31.88 -2.77
N PRO A 102 -7.74 32.22 -1.95
CA PRO A 102 -8.80 31.26 -1.58
C PRO A 102 -9.64 30.80 -2.77
N HIS A 103 -9.78 31.62 -3.81
CA HIS A 103 -10.47 31.27 -5.05
C HIS A 103 -9.74 30.16 -5.82
N ILE A 104 -8.39 30.15 -5.80
CA ILE A 104 -7.57 29.10 -6.42
C ILE A 104 -7.71 27.82 -5.62
N VAL A 105 -7.63 27.91 -4.28
CA VAL A 105 -7.88 26.76 -3.38
C VAL A 105 -9.23 26.12 -3.71
N LYS A 106 -10.31 26.91 -3.80
CA LYS A 106 -11.65 26.40 -4.15
C LYS A 106 -11.66 25.70 -5.51
N LYS A 107 -11.04 26.28 -6.54
CA LYS A 107 -10.92 25.67 -7.87
C LYS A 107 -10.19 24.33 -7.83
N MET A 108 -9.09 24.26 -7.09
CA MET A 108 -8.30 23.02 -6.95
C MET A 108 -9.06 21.96 -6.15
N LEU A 109 -9.77 22.32 -5.07
CA LEU A 109 -10.61 21.40 -4.31
C LEU A 109 -11.75 20.83 -5.16
N MET A 110 -12.39 21.64 -6.02
CA MET A 110 -13.39 21.13 -6.97
C MET A 110 -12.80 20.09 -7.94
N ARG A 111 -11.58 20.34 -8.45
CA ARG A 111 -10.90 19.36 -9.32
C ARG A 111 -10.51 18.11 -8.57
N LEU A 112 -10.07 18.24 -7.33
CA LEU A 112 -9.77 17.10 -6.47
C LEU A 112 -11.01 16.23 -6.21
N ALA A 113 -12.15 16.86 -5.91
CA ALA A 113 -13.42 16.16 -5.75
C ALA A 113 -13.87 15.45 -7.05
N GLN A 114 -13.64 16.06 -8.21
CA GLN A 114 -13.92 15.43 -9.50
C GLN A 114 -13.08 14.15 -9.72
N TYR A 115 -11.78 14.18 -9.38
CA TYR A 115 -10.94 12.97 -9.44
C TYR A 115 -11.43 11.89 -8.47
N ASN A 116 -11.81 12.28 -7.26
CA ASN A 116 -12.32 11.34 -6.26
C ASN A 116 -13.63 10.69 -6.68
N LYS A 117 -14.49 11.38 -7.44
CA LYS A 117 -15.74 10.82 -7.96
C LYS A 117 -15.52 9.61 -8.85
N THR A 118 -14.38 9.54 -9.55
CA THR A 118 -14.00 8.41 -10.41
C THR A 118 -13.09 7.40 -9.70
N ALA A 119 -12.77 7.61 -8.42
CA ALA A 119 -11.88 6.73 -7.69
C ALA A 119 -12.57 5.42 -7.31
N VAL A 120 -11.83 4.32 -7.44
CA VAL A 120 -12.25 3.01 -6.93
C VAL A 120 -11.97 2.98 -5.42
N PRO A 121 -12.83 2.35 -4.60
CA PRO A 121 -12.57 2.18 -3.17
C PRO A 121 -11.20 1.55 -2.91
N VAL A 122 -10.51 2.07 -1.90
CA VAL A 122 -9.19 1.56 -1.51
C VAL A 122 -9.34 0.14 -0.96
N ARG A 123 -8.57 -0.80 -1.51
CA ARG A 123 -8.48 -2.17 -1.02
C ARG A 123 -7.20 -2.33 -0.19
N TYR A 124 -7.35 -2.28 1.13
CA TYR A 124 -6.25 -2.45 2.09
C TYR A 124 -6.63 -3.49 3.16
N PRO A 125 -6.65 -4.79 2.81
CA PRO A 125 -7.07 -5.85 3.73
C PRO A 125 -6.05 -6.03 4.86
N ALA A 126 -6.50 -6.62 5.97
CA ALA A 126 -5.61 -7.02 7.05
C ALA A 126 -4.60 -8.09 6.57
N LYS A 127 -3.46 -8.18 7.27
CA LYS A 127 -2.43 -9.19 7.00
C LYS A 127 -2.99 -10.59 7.22
N ASP A 128 -2.83 -11.48 6.24
CA ASP A 128 -3.13 -12.91 6.38
C ASP A 128 -1.92 -13.62 7.02
N LEU A 129 -2.11 -14.31 8.14
CA LEU A 129 -1.03 -15.03 8.83
C LEU A 129 -0.50 -16.22 8.01
N ARG A 130 -1.31 -16.80 7.12
CA ARG A 130 -0.90 -17.89 6.22
C ARG A 130 0.13 -17.46 5.18
N SER A 131 0.22 -16.15 4.93
CA SER A 131 1.26 -15.57 4.07
C SER A 131 2.68 -15.69 4.65
N ASN A 132 2.83 -16.05 5.93
CA ASN A 132 4.13 -16.12 6.58
C ASN A 132 5.02 -17.18 5.88
N PRO A 133 6.21 -16.81 5.36
CA PRO A 133 7.13 -17.73 4.69
C PRO A 133 7.55 -18.92 5.55
N GLN A 134 7.51 -18.80 6.88
CA GLN A 134 7.79 -19.92 7.79
C GLN A 134 6.84 -21.11 7.57
N TYR A 135 5.63 -20.87 7.08
CA TYR A 135 4.67 -21.93 6.71
C TYR A 135 4.80 -22.37 5.24
N ASN A 136 5.62 -21.68 4.44
CA ASN A 136 5.77 -21.89 3.00
C ASN A 136 7.23 -22.19 2.64
N SER A 137 7.85 -23.14 3.36
CA SER A 137 9.23 -23.59 3.14
C SER A 137 10.30 -22.48 3.18
N GLY A 138 10.04 -21.38 3.91
CA GLY A 138 10.94 -20.24 4.02
C GLY A 138 10.92 -19.27 2.83
N VAL A 139 9.99 -19.44 1.88
CA VAL A 139 9.93 -18.66 0.64
C VAL A 139 8.62 -17.89 0.55
N TRP A 140 8.67 -16.66 0.03
CA TRP A 140 7.47 -15.92 -0.34
C TRP A 140 6.88 -16.52 -1.62
N GLY A 141 5.66 -17.04 -1.56
CA GLY A 141 4.96 -17.62 -2.71
C GLY A 141 3.45 -17.55 -2.52
N PRO A 142 2.65 -17.99 -3.51
CA PRO A 142 1.20 -18.06 -3.36
C PRO A 142 0.82 -18.94 -2.16
N TRP A 143 0.05 -18.38 -1.22
CA TRP A 143 -0.42 -19.08 -0.02
C TRP A 143 -1.94 -19.21 0.05
N TYR A 144 -2.67 -18.46 -0.78
CA TYR A 144 -4.12 -18.46 -0.82
C TYR A 144 -4.58 -19.63 -1.70
N LYS A 145 -5.25 -20.61 -1.08
CA LYS A 145 -5.93 -21.71 -1.77
C LYS A 145 -7.43 -21.51 -1.62
N ASP A 146 -8.19 -21.72 -2.69
CA ASP A 146 -9.65 -21.63 -2.62
C ASP A 146 -10.19 -22.75 -1.70
N GLU A 147 -11.34 -22.53 -1.05
CA GLU A 147 -11.92 -23.48 -0.08
C GLU A 147 -12.12 -24.88 -0.69
N LYS A 148 -12.44 -24.95 -1.99
CA LYS A 148 -12.58 -26.22 -2.73
C LYS A 148 -11.27 -26.98 -2.85
N GLU A 149 -10.16 -26.29 -3.13
CA GLU A 149 -8.84 -26.90 -3.23
C GLU A 149 -8.36 -27.39 -1.85
N GLN A 150 -8.74 -26.69 -0.78
CA GLN A 150 -8.46 -27.12 0.59
C GLN A 150 -9.25 -28.37 0.97
N GLU A 151 -10.54 -28.45 0.60
CA GLU A 151 -11.38 -29.63 0.84
C GLU A 151 -10.90 -30.85 0.05
N GLU A 152 -10.49 -30.67 -1.21
CA GLU A 152 -9.94 -31.75 -2.04
C GLU A 152 -8.59 -32.25 -1.51
N GLU A 153 -7.69 -31.38 -1.05
CA GLU A 153 -6.44 -31.79 -0.41
C GLU A 153 -6.68 -32.49 0.93
N LEU A 154 -7.62 -32.00 1.75
CA LEU A 154 -8.02 -32.69 2.98
C LEU A 154 -8.56 -34.07 2.68
N TYR A 155 -9.48 -34.19 1.73
CA TYR A 155 -10.05 -35.47 1.29
C TYR A 155 -8.97 -36.42 0.78
N ASN A 156 -8.08 -35.95 -0.09
CA ASN A 156 -6.98 -36.74 -0.62
C ASN A 156 -6.01 -37.19 0.48
N ASN A 157 -5.64 -36.30 1.42
CA ASN A 157 -4.79 -36.64 2.56
C ASN A 157 -5.47 -37.62 3.53
N PHE A 158 -6.79 -37.54 3.73
CA PHE A 158 -7.55 -38.51 4.52
C PHE A 158 -7.58 -39.89 3.84
N PHE A 159 -7.77 -39.93 2.51
CA PHE A 159 -7.79 -41.18 1.73
C PHE A 159 -6.43 -41.87 1.68
N THR A 160 -5.33 -41.13 1.47
CA THR A 160 -3.98 -41.70 1.42
C THR A 160 -3.54 -42.28 2.78
N ASN A 161 -3.94 -41.64 3.89
CA ASN A 161 -3.63 -42.11 5.24
C ASN A 161 -4.43 -43.36 5.64
N HIS A 162 -5.62 -43.58 5.06
CA HIS A 162 -6.46 -44.75 5.37
C HIS A 162 -6.15 -45.98 4.50
N LEU A 163 -5.59 -45.79 3.30
CA LEU A 163 -5.23 -46.90 2.38
C LEU A 163 -3.78 -47.42 2.56
N GLY A 164 -2.93 -46.72 3.30
CA GLY A 164 -1.54 -47.14 3.58
C GLY A 164 -1.35 -48.20 4.68
N LYS A 165 -2.42 -48.68 5.33
CA LYS A 165 -2.33 -49.60 6.49
C LYS A 165 -2.73 -51.06 6.22
N THR A 166 -3.00 -51.45 4.99
CA THR A 166 -3.23 -52.87 4.62
C THR A 166 -2.02 -53.45 3.89
N SER A 167 -0.89 -53.53 4.61
CA SER A 167 0.18 -54.48 4.29
C SER A 167 -0.40 -55.89 4.36
N TRP A 168 -0.63 -56.52 3.20
CA TRP A 168 -0.87 -57.96 3.10
C TRP A 168 0.31 -58.72 3.71
N LYS A 169 0.13 -59.19 4.94
CA LYS A 169 0.87 -60.32 5.48
C LYS A 169 0.34 -61.55 4.76
N ASP A 170 1.09 -62.12 3.83
CA ASP A 170 0.93 -63.53 3.51
C ASP A 170 2.21 -64.32 3.79
N LYS A 171 2.01 -65.33 4.63
CA LYS A 171 3.02 -66.12 5.32
C LYS A 171 3.63 -67.15 4.36
N SER A 172 4.93 -67.34 4.50
CA SER A 172 5.66 -68.51 4.02
C SER A 172 5.03 -69.85 4.47
N LYS A 173 4.93 -70.85 3.56
CA LYS A 173 5.41 -72.25 3.72
C LYS A 173 4.85 -73.18 2.61
N ASN A 174 5.70 -73.68 1.69
CA ASN A 174 6.09 -75.11 1.56
C ASN A 174 6.63 -75.52 0.17
N ARG A 175 7.96 -75.77 0.13
CA ARG A 175 8.68 -76.97 -0.33
C ARG A 175 8.13 -77.90 -1.45
N LYS A 176 8.90 -77.97 -2.56
CA LYS A 176 9.33 -79.14 -3.40
C LYS A 176 8.23 -79.96 -4.12
N LEU A 177 8.33 -80.38 -5.40
CA LEU A 177 9.42 -81.16 -6.03
C LEU A 177 9.22 -81.35 -7.57
N LYS A 178 10.35 -81.46 -8.30
CA LYS A 178 10.62 -82.17 -9.59
C LYS A 178 9.90 -81.77 -10.89
N ARG A 179 10.70 -81.37 -11.90
CA ARG A 179 10.52 -81.81 -13.29
C ARG A 179 11.87 -82.08 -13.97
N LYS A 180 11.94 -83.24 -14.61
CA LYS A 180 13.05 -83.86 -15.35
C LYS A 180 13.42 -83.05 -16.60
N VAL A 181 14.71 -82.97 -16.91
CA VAL A 181 15.24 -82.66 -18.24
C VAL A 181 15.48 -83.99 -18.96
N LYS A 182 14.98 -84.11 -20.20
CA LYS A 182 15.39 -85.15 -21.17
C LYS A 182 16.20 -84.46 -22.26
N HIS A 183 17.17 -85.23 -22.76
CA HIS A 183 18.14 -84.94 -23.83
C HIS A 183 17.56 -84.25 -25.06
#